data_AF-A0A2M8S6S1-F1
#
_entry.id   AF-A0A2M8S6S1-F1
#
_cell.length_a   1.000
_cell.length_b   1.000
_cell.length_c   1.000
_cell.angle_alpha   90.00
_cell.angle_beta   90.00
_cell.angle_gamma   90.00
#
_symmetry.space_group_name_H-M   'P 1'
#
loop_
_entity.id
_entity.type
_entity.pdbx_description
1 polymer ?
#
loop_
_entity_poly.entity_id
_entity_poly.type
_entity_poly.pdbx_seq_one_letter_code
_entity_poly.pdbx_strand_id
1 'polypeptide(L)'
;MEDKLITYGGQAVIEGVMMRGRKAVAIAMRAPDGKIVTHSEALGGIYKGRLAKIPFLRGLVLLWDALGLGMRFLTLSANTQSGEDEKLEGPALYLTLGLTLLVAIGIFFLAP
;
A
#
# COMPACT_ATOMS: atom_id res chain seq x y z
N MET A 1 -29.63 15.97 -17.68
CA MET A 1 -28.74 14.89 -17.20
C MET A 1 -28.13 15.39 -15.91
N GLU A 2 -28.47 14.80 -14.77
CA GLU A 2 -27.76 15.12 -13.52
C GLU A 2 -26.30 14.67 -13.64
N ASP A 3 -25.38 15.61 -13.53
CA ASP A 3 -23.95 15.33 -13.42
C ASP A 3 -23.71 14.64 -12.08
N LYS A 4 -23.79 13.31 -12.09
CA LYS A 4 -23.52 12.48 -10.93
C LYS A 4 -22.03 12.60 -10.58
N LEU A 5 -21.72 13.42 -9.58
CA LEU A 5 -20.37 13.61 -9.06
C LEU A 5 -19.73 12.24 -8.76
N ILE A 6 -18.66 11.94 -9.49
CA ILE A 6 -17.89 10.71 -9.29
C ILE A 6 -17.00 10.92 -8.07
N THR A 7 -17.13 10.04 -7.08
CA THR A 7 -16.25 10.08 -5.90
C THR A 7 -14.86 9.59 -6.26
N TYR A 8 -13.87 10.41 -5.92
CA TYR A 8 -12.45 10.09 -5.93
C TYR A 8 -11.91 10.20 -4.51
N GLY A 9 -10.93 9.38 -4.18
CA GLY A 9 -10.19 9.45 -2.92
C GLY A 9 -8.72 9.21 -3.17
N GLY A 10 -7.88 9.44 -2.18
CA GLY A 10 -6.44 9.26 -2.35
C GLY A 10 -5.72 8.93 -1.06
N GLN A 11 -4.45 8.59 -1.22
CA GLN A 11 -3.51 8.32 -0.15
C GLN A 11 -2.19 9.03 -0.47
N ALA A 12 -1.53 9.58 0.54
CA ALA A 12 -0.15 10.02 0.42
C ALA A 12 0.77 8.79 0.31
N VAL A 13 1.76 8.89 -0.57
CA VAL A 13 2.80 7.86 -0.77
C VAL A 13 4.17 8.54 -0.69
N ILE A 14 5.25 7.76 -0.73
CA ILE A 14 6.59 8.31 -0.55
C ILE A 14 6.91 9.22 -1.75
N GLU A 15 7.26 10.48 -1.46
CA GLU A 15 7.56 11.51 -2.48
C GLU A 15 6.47 11.66 -3.55
N GLY A 16 5.20 11.41 -3.20
CA GLY A 16 4.13 11.36 -4.18
C GLY A 16 2.70 11.30 -3.62
N VAL A 17 1.74 11.19 -4.55
CA VAL A 17 0.32 11.05 -4.26
C VAL A 17 -0.31 9.92 -5.08
N MET A 18 -1.26 9.20 -4.48
CA MET A 18 -2.09 8.21 -5.13
C MET A 18 -3.54 8.68 -5.14
N MET A 19 -4.20 8.57 -6.29
CA MET A 19 -5.64 8.84 -6.46
C MET A 19 -6.36 7.61 -6.99
N ARG A 20 -7.46 7.27 -6.35
CA ARG A 20 -8.33 6.13 -6.64
C ARG A 20 -9.71 6.63 -7.07
N GLY A 21 -10.11 6.26 -8.28
CA GLY A 21 -11.46 6.44 -8.79
C GLY A 21 -12.27 5.15 -8.76
N ARG A 22 -13.45 5.17 -9.38
CA ARG A 22 -14.34 3.99 -9.48
C ARG A 22 -13.82 2.89 -10.41
N LYS A 23 -12.97 3.24 -11.38
CA LYS A 23 -12.53 2.34 -12.46
C LYS A 23 -11.02 2.22 -12.58
N ALA A 24 -10.27 3.14 -12.00
CA ALA A 24 -8.82 3.20 -12.13
C ALA A 24 -8.20 3.81 -10.89
N VAL A 25 -6.93 3.48 -10.69
CA VAL A 25 -6.05 4.09 -9.70
C VAL A 25 -4.84 4.66 -10.46
N ALA A 26 -4.36 5.82 -10.01
CA ALA A 26 -3.16 6.44 -10.52
C ALA A 26 -2.27 6.89 -9.36
N ILE A 27 -0.97 6.82 -9.57
CA ILE A 27 0.07 7.30 -8.65
C ILE A 27 1.02 8.20 -9.43
N ALA A 28 1.47 9.27 -8.78
CA ALA A 28 2.54 10.12 -9.26
C ALA A 28 3.54 10.34 -8.12
N MET A 29 4.82 10.07 -8.36
CA MET A 29 5.89 10.18 -7.37
C MET A 29 7.17 10.70 -8.02
N ARG A 30 7.98 11.45 -7.27
CA ARG A 30 9.27 11.97 -7.74
C ARG A 30 10.34 10.91 -7.57
N ALA A 31 11.04 10.51 -8.61
CA ALA A 31 12.22 9.64 -8.53
C ALA A 31 13.45 10.41 -7.97
N PRO A 32 14.49 9.70 -7.47
CA PRO A 32 15.71 10.33 -6.94
C PRO A 32 16.43 11.24 -7.94
N ASP A 33 16.29 10.98 -9.24
CA ASP A 33 16.83 11.84 -10.32
C ASP A 33 16.00 13.11 -10.57
N GLY A 34 14.96 13.34 -9.75
CA GLY A 34 14.08 14.49 -9.79
C GLY A 34 12.92 14.38 -10.78
N LYS A 35 12.86 13.33 -11.61
CA LYS A 35 11.76 13.15 -12.59
C LYS A 35 10.49 12.66 -11.91
N ILE A 36 9.33 12.99 -12.48
CA ILE A 36 8.05 12.45 -12.00
C ILE A 36 7.74 11.16 -12.74
N VAL A 37 7.59 10.08 -11.98
CA VAL A 37 7.16 8.77 -12.46
C VAL A 37 5.67 8.61 -12.15
N THR A 38 4.90 8.22 -13.16
CA THR A 38 3.46 8.00 -13.04
C THR A 38 3.09 6.59 -13.43
N HIS A 39 2.25 5.94 -12.63
CA HIS A 39 1.65 4.65 -12.98
C HIS A 39 0.13 4.73 -12.86
N SER A 40 -0.58 4.04 -13.74
CA SER A 40 -2.03 3.92 -13.66
C SER A 40 -2.47 2.51 -13.99
N GLU A 41 -3.44 2.00 -13.25
CA GLU A 41 -3.97 0.65 -13.40
C GLU A 41 -5.50 0.69 -13.37
N ALA A 42 -6.13 -0.17 -14.17
CA ALA A 42 -7.57 -0.37 -14.11
C ALA A 42 -7.93 -1.16 -12.85
N LEU A 43 -8.94 -0.71 -12.11
CA LEU A 43 -9.44 -1.40 -10.93
C LEU A 43 -10.45 -2.48 -11.35
N GLY A 44 -10.17 -3.71 -10.92
CA GLY A 44 -11.06 -4.85 -11.12
C GLY A 44 -12.37 -4.74 -10.34
N GLY A 45 -13.36 -5.55 -10.74
CA GLY A 45 -14.70 -5.57 -10.16
C GLY A 45 -14.81 -6.33 -8.83
N ILE A 46 -13.90 -6.11 -7.86
CA ILE A 46 -13.93 -6.76 -6.53
C ILE A 46 -15.29 -6.52 -5.83
N TYR A 47 -15.93 -5.39 -6.14
CA TYR A 47 -17.25 -4.99 -5.64
C TYR A 47 -18.45 -5.70 -6.27
N LYS A 48 -18.24 -6.59 -7.26
CA LYS A 48 -19.34 -7.28 -7.97
C LYS A 48 -19.77 -8.61 -7.32
N GLY A 49 -19.03 -9.10 -6.31
CA GLY A 49 -19.31 -10.38 -5.65
C GLY A 49 -20.51 -10.36 -4.69
N ARG A 50 -21.12 -11.54 -4.45
CA ARG A 50 -22.22 -11.72 -3.47
C ARG A 50 -21.83 -11.27 -2.05
N LEU A 51 -20.56 -11.39 -1.68
CA LEU A 51 -20.02 -11.01 -0.36
C LEU A 51 -20.06 -9.49 -0.12
N ALA A 52 -19.97 -8.68 -1.18
CA ALA A 52 -20.07 -7.23 -1.10
C ALA A 52 -21.50 -6.71 -0.78
N LYS A 53 -22.50 -7.60 -0.72
CA LYS A 53 -23.89 -7.26 -0.38
C LYS A 53 -24.22 -7.41 1.11
N ILE A 54 -23.37 -8.07 1.89
CA ILE A 54 -23.59 -8.32 3.32
C ILE A 54 -22.93 -7.18 4.12
N PRO A 55 -23.63 -6.45 5.00
CA PRO A 55 -23.16 -5.18 5.57
C PRO A 55 -21.83 -5.25 6.34
N PHE A 56 -21.54 -6.35 7.03
CA PHE A 56 -20.25 -6.57 7.72
C PHE A 56 -19.15 -7.06 6.77
N LEU A 57 -19.45 -8.10 5.99
CA LEU A 57 -18.50 -8.72 5.06
C LEU A 57 -18.08 -7.75 3.95
N ARG A 58 -18.99 -6.86 3.53
CA ARG A 58 -18.72 -5.75 2.62
C ARG A 58 -17.64 -4.82 3.17
N GLY A 59 -17.71 -4.48 4.46
CA GLY A 59 -16.72 -3.63 5.13
C GLY A 59 -15.35 -4.28 5.14
N LEU A 60 -15.28 -5.57 5.48
CA LEU A 60 -14.04 -6.34 5.43
C LEU A 60 -13.44 -6.35 4.01
N VAL A 61 -14.23 -6.72 3.00
CA VAL A 61 -13.75 -6.78 1.61
C VAL A 61 -13.23 -5.43 1.13
N LEU A 62 -13.92 -4.33 1.48
CA LEU A 62 -13.48 -2.98 1.13
C LEU A 62 -12.18 -2.59 1.87
N LEU A 63 -12.08 -2.90 3.16
CA LEU A 63 -10.89 -2.63 3.95
C LEU A 63 -9.69 -3.42 3.40
N TRP A 64 -9.87 -4.70 3.10
CA TRP A 64 -8.83 -5.55 2.54
C TRP A 64 -8.34 -5.03 1.18
N ASP A 65 -9.27 -4.64 0.30
CA ASP A 65 -8.94 -4.03 -0.99
C ASP A 65 -8.18 -2.71 -0.81
N ALA A 66 -8.62 -1.84 0.10
CA ALA A 66 -7.95 -0.57 0.38
C ALA A 66 -6.53 -0.76 0.93
N LEU A 67 -6.36 -1.66 1.92
CA LEU A 67 -5.06 -1.98 2.51
C LEU A 67 -4.13 -2.62 1.48
N GLY A 68 -4.60 -3.64 0.76
CA GLY A 68 -3.78 -4.34 -0.24
C GLY A 68 -3.32 -3.41 -1.36
N LEU A 69 -4.22 -2.54 -1.84
CA LEU A 69 -3.88 -1.55 -2.86
C LEU A 69 -2.91 -0.49 -2.31
N GLY A 70 -3.20 0.07 -1.12
CA GLY A 70 -2.37 1.09 -0.48
C GLY A 70 -0.95 0.59 -0.18
N MET A 71 -0.82 -0.63 0.34
CA MET A 71 0.48 -1.26 0.59
C MET A 71 1.26 -1.48 -0.71
N ARG A 72 0.62 -1.98 -1.78
CA ARG A 72 1.27 -2.13 -3.10
C ARG A 72 1.84 -0.80 -3.61
N PHE A 73 1.06 0.28 -3.55
CA PHE A 73 1.50 1.59 -4.05
C PHE A 73 2.55 2.24 -3.14
N LEU A 74 2.50 2.03 -1.82
CA LEU A 74 3.57 2.42 -0.91
C LEU A 74 4.88 1.70 -1.24
N THR A 75 4.84 0.37 -1.42
CA THR A 75 6.01 -0.41 -1.83
C THR A 75 6.54 0.05 -3.18
N LEU A 76 5.66 0.33 -4.16
CA LEU A 76 6.07 0.86 -5.46
C LEU A 76 6.80 2.21 -5.32
N SER A 77 6.29 3.12 -4.49
CA SER A 77 6.93 4.40 -4.22
C SER A 77 8.26 4.28 -3.48
N ALA A 78 8.34 3.35 -2.52
CA ALA A 78 9.59 3.03 -1.82
C ALA A 78 10.63 2.51 -2.80
N ASN A 79 10.27 1.52 -3.63
CA ASN A 79 11.17 0.95 -4.63
C ASN A 79 11.61 1.95 -5.71
N THR A 80 10.83 3.00 -5.94
CA THR A 80 11.24 4.08 -6.85
C THR A 80 12.23 5.03 -6.18
N GLN A 81 12.18 5.16 -4.85
CA GLN A 81 13.17 5.94 -4.07
C GLN A 81 14.45 5.16 -3.78
N SER A 82 14.32 3.89 -3.45
CA SER A 82 15.45 3.00 -3.26
C SER A 82 16.08 2.74 -4.62
N GLY A 83 17.30 3.21 -4.83
CA GLY A 83 18.11 2.77 -5.98
C GLY A 83 18.21 1.25 -6.01
N GLU A 84 18.53 0.68 -7.19
CA GLU A 84 18.51 -0.77 -7.46
C GLU A 84 19.33 -1.66 -6.49
N ASP A 85 20.12 -1.07 -5.58
CA ASP A 85 21.04 -1.72 -4.66
C ASP A 85 20.50 -2.02 -3.24
N GLU A 86 19.29 -1.59 -2.86
CA GLU A 86 18.70 -1.90 -1.55
C GLU A 86 17.36 -2.65 -1.67
N LYS A 87 17.37 -3.84 -2.28
CA LYS A 87 16.27 -4.79 -2.05
C LYS A 87 16.40 -5.34 -0.63
N LEU A 88 15.47 -4.96 0.24
CA LEU A 88 15.27 -5.57 1.56
C LEU A 88 14.70 -6.99 1.42
N GLU A 89 15.42 -7.88 0.74
CA GLU A 89 15.04 -9.26 0.51
C GLU A 89 16.23 -10.17 0.81
N GLY A 90 16.07 -11.10 1.75
CA GLY A 90 17.07 -12.13 2.02
C GLY A 90 17.15 -12.60 3.47
N PRO A 91 18.04 -13.56 3.76
CA PRO A 91 18.23 -14.13 5.10
C PRO A 91 18.58 -13.08 6.16
N ALA A 92 19.24 -12.00 5.77
CA ALA A 92 19.63 -10.90 6.65
C ALA A 92 18.43 -10.15 7.26
N LEU A 93 17.33 -10.00 6.51
CA LEU A 93 16.12 -9.36 7.01
C LEU A 93 15.42 -10.21 8.08
N TYR A 94 15.33 -11.53 7.86
CA TYR A 94 14.78 -12.45 8.85
C TYR A 94 15.66 -12.55 10.10
N LEU A 95 16.98 -12.51 9.93
CA LEU A 95 17.93 -12.52 11.03
C LEU A 95 17.81 -11.27 11.90
N THR A 96 17.73 -10.09 11.28
CA THR A 96 17.58 -8.81 11.99
C THR A 96 16.23 -8.70 12.69
N LEU A 97 15.14 -9.11 12.05
CA LEU A 97 13.82 -9.24 12.69
C LEU A 97 13.84 -10.22 13.86
N GLY A 98 14.43 -11.40 13.69
CA GLY A 98 14.52 -12.41 14.75
C GLY A 98 15.35 -11.93 15.95
N LEU A 99 16.52 -11.32 15.70
CA LEU A 99 17.38 -10.76 16.73
C LEU A 99 16.70 -9.64 17.49
N THR A 100 16.05 -8.70 16.78
CA THR A 100 15.34 -7.59 17.43
C THR A 100 14.18 -8.08 18.28
N LEU A 101 13.41 -9.08 17.82
CA LEU A 101 12.36 -9.69 18.63
C LEU A 101 12.93 -10.36 19.89
N LEU A 102 14.02 -11.11 19.75
CA LEU A 102 14.69 -11.79 20.87
C LEU A 102 15.21 -10.81 21.90
N VAL A 103 15.84 -9.72 21.45
CA VAL A 103 16.33 -8.66 22.33
C VAL A 103 15.16 -7.95 23.03
N ALA A 104 14.09 -7.63 22.30
CA ALA A 104 12.91 -7.00 22.89
C ALA A 104 12.27 -7.89 23.96
N ILE A 105 12.05 -9.18 23.68
CA ILE A 105 11.52 -10.13 24.66
C ILE A 105 12.48 -10.25 25.84
N GLY A 106 13.78 -10.37 25.58
CA GLY A 106 14.79 -10.48 26.63
C GLY A 106 14.79 -9.28 27.56
N ILE A 107 14.78 -8.07 27.02
CA ILE A 107 14.75 -6.84 27.81
C ILE A 107 13.41 -6.73 28.56
N PHE A 108 12.27 -6.86 27.90
CA PHE A 108 10.97 -6.57 28.54
C PHE A 108 10.47 -7.66 29.49
N PHE A 109 10.96 -8.89 29.39
CA PHE A 109 10.53 -9.99 30.24
C PHE A 109 11.60 -10.47 31.24
N LEU A 110 12.89 -10.24 30.98
CA LEU A 110 13.98 -10.64 31.90
C LEU A 110 14.65 -9.46 32.60
N ALA A 111 14.72 -8.28 31.97
CA ALA A 111 15.10 -7.07 32.68
C ALA A 111 13.82 -6.49 33.32
N PRO A 112 13.74 -6.39 34.65
CA PRO A 112 12.53 -6.03 35.37
C PRO A 112 11.95 -4.66 34.99
#